data_AF-A0A2N4YRX4-F1
#
_entry.id   AF-A0A2N4YRX4-F1
#
_cell.length_a   1.000
_cell.length_b   1.000
_cell.length_c   1.000
_cell.angle_alpha   90.00
_cell.angle_beta   90.00
_cell.angle_gamma   90.00
#
_symmetry.space_group_name_H-M   'P 1'
#
loop_
_entity.id
_entity.type
_entity.pdbx_description
1 polymer ?
#
loop_
_entity_poly.entity_id
_entity_poly.type
_entity_poly.pdbx_seq_one_letter_code
_entity_poly.pdbx_strand_id
1 'polypeptide(L)' 'LLHQPAVTSVIIGAKRAEQLQDNIAATAIRLSDDELRQLDAVSALPREYPGWMLERQGEYRRHQLDAQ' A
#
# COMPACT_ATOMS: atom_id res chain seq x y z
N LEU A 1 8.09 -0.61 -2.16
CA LEU A 1 8.34 0.82 -2.47
C LEU A 1 9.07 1.00 -3.80
N LEU A 2 10.34 0.60 -3.94
CA LEU A 2 11.08 0.80 -5.22
C LEU A 2 10.49 0.07 -6.43
N HIS A 3 9.68 -0.98 -6.21
CA HIS A 3 8.92 -1.65 -7.27
C HIS A 3 7.63 -0.90 -7.68
N GLN A 4 7.19 0.09 -6.89
CA GLN A 4 5.92 0.79 -7.14
C GLN A 4 6.15 1.93 -8.13
N PRO A 5 5.43 1.97 -9.27
CA PRO A 5 5.65 2.97 -10.32
C PRO A 5 5.46 4.42 -9.85
N ALA A 6 4.62 4.65 -8.84
CA ALA A 6 4.34 5.99 -8.30
C ALA A 6 5.47 6.54 -7.41
N VAL A 7 6.43 5.70 -7.00
CA VAL A 7 7.51 6.08 -6.08
C VAL A 7 8.80 6.34 -6.87
N THR A 8 9.23 7.60 -6.92
CA THR A 8 10.45 7.99 -7.64
C THR A 8 11.73 7.91 -6.79
N SER A 9 11.62 8.15 -5.50
CA SER A 9 12.73 8.08 -4.55
C SER A 9 12.24 7.73 -3.15
N VAL A 10 13.10 7.10 -2.35
CA VAL A 10 12.84 6.74 -0.96
C VAL A 10 13.81 7.50 -0.07
N ILE A 11 13.27 8.28 0.86
CA ILE A 11 14.06 8.99 1.87
C ILE A 11 14.33 8.04 3.03
N ILE A 12 15.61 7.77 3.31
CA ILE A 12 16.04 6.89 4.40
C ILE A 12 16.77 7.67 5.49
N GLY A 13 16.61 7.25 6.74
CA GLY A 13 17.39 7.72 7.88
C GLY A 13 18.24 6.59 8.47
N ALA A 14 19.46 6.89 8.90
CA ALA A 14 20.35 5.94 9.55
C ALA A 14 21.08 6.62 10.72
N LYS A 15 21.11 5.96 11.88
CA LYS A 15 21.82 6.42 13.08
C LYS A 15 23.20 5.78 13.23
N ARG A 16 23.41 4.62 12.60
CA ARG A 16 24.67 3.87 12.59
C ARG A 16 25.06 3.51 11.16
N ALA A 17 26.35 3.26 10.92
CA ALA A 17 26.88 3.01 9.58
C ALA A 17 26.30 1.74 8.94
N GLU A 18 26.06 0.70 9.75
CA GLU A 18 25.53 -0.59 9.30
C GLU A 18 24.13 -0.44 8.73
N GLN A 19 23.27 0.39 9.36
CA GLN A 19 21.92 0.66 8.88
C GLN A 19 21.94 1.32 7.50
N LEU A 20 22.89 2.22 7.24
CA LEU A 20 23.03 2.84 5.93
C LEU A 20 23.46 1.81 4.88
N GLN A 21 24.40 0.92 5.23
CA GLN A 21 24.84 -0.17 4.36
C GLN A 21 23.67 -1.11 4.01
N ASP A 22 22.89 -1.51 5.00
CA ASP A 22 21.71 -2.35 4.82
C ASP A 22 20.64 -1.66 3.95
N ASN A 23 20.35 -0.39 4.21
CA ASN A 23 19.39 0.38 3.41
C ASN A 23 19.81 0.49 1.93
N ILE A 24 21.11 0.68 1.67
CA ILE A 24 21.63 0.71 0.29
C ILE A 24 21.55 -0.68 -0.34
N ALA A 25 21.91 -1.74 0.40
CA ALA A 25 21.83 -3.11 -0.07
C ALA A 25 20.40 -3.54 -0.45
N ALA A 26 19.38 -2.99 0.22
CA ALA A 26 17.99 -3.25 -0.09
C ALA A 26 17.58 -2.88 -1.54
N THR A 27 18.31 -1.98 -2.19
CA THR A 27 18.07 -1.61 -3.61
C THR A 27 18.34 -2.74 -4.60
N ALA A 28 19.18 -3.70 -4.21
CA ALA A 28 19.52 -4.88 -5.00
C ALA A 28 18.47 -5.99 -4.88
N ILE A 29 17.55 -5.90 -3.91
CA ILE A 29 16.50 -6.90 -3.74
C ILE A 29 15.55 -6.85 -4.96
N ARG A 30 15.23 -8.03 -5.47
CA ARG A 30 14.20 -8.26 -6.48
C ARG A 30 13.21 -9.25 -5.89
N LEU A 31 11.96 -8.83 -5.80
CA LEU A 31 10.86 -9.67 -5.34
C LEU A 31 10.14 -10.23 -6.57
N SER A 32 9.71 -11.48 -6.46
CA SER A 32 8.83 -12.11 -7.43
C SER A 32 7.42 -11.50 -7.38
N ASP A 33 6.65 -11.71 -8.44
CA ASP A 33 5.25 -11.28 -8.49
C ASP A 33 4.41 -11.89 -7.36
N ASP A 34 4.73 -13.12 -6.96
CA ASP A 34 4.03 -13.82 -5.88
C ASP A 34 4.30 -13.19 -4.51
N GLU A 35 5.56 -12.85 -4.22
CA GLU A 35 5.96 -12.14 -3.00
C GLU A 35 5.37 -10.73 -2.96
N LEU A 36 5.33 -10.03 -4.10
CA LEU A 36 4.69 -8.71 -4.20
C LEU A 36 3.20 -8.81 -3.90
N ARG A 37 2.47 -9.78 -4.48
CA ARG A 37 1.05 -9.99 -4.18
C ARG A 37 0.80 -10.29 -2.70
N GLN A 38 1.67 -11.08 -2.06
CA GLN A 38 1.57 -11.35 -0.63
C GLN A 38 1.77 -10.07 0.20
N LEU A 39 2.78 -9.27 -0.13
CA LEU A 39 3.04 -7.99 0.55
C LEU A 39 1.88 -7.01 0.38
N ASP A 40 1.31 -6.89 -0.83
CA ASP A 40 0.17 -6.02 -1.10
C ASP A 40 -1.06 -6.45 -0.28
N ALA A 41 -1.33 -7.75 -0.17
CA ALA A 41 -2.47 -8.27 0.57
C ALA A 41 -2.38 -7.96 2.08
N VAL A 42 -1.21 -8.11 2.69
CA VAL A 42 -1.02 -7.85 4.13
C VAL A 42 -0.86 -6.36 4.46
N SER A 43 -0.46 -5.53 3.49
CA SER A 43 -0.25 -4.09 3.68
C SER A 43 -1.43 -3.23 3.22
N ALA A 44 -2.48 -3.85 2.66
CA ALA A 44 -3.67 -3.17 2.17
C ALA A 44 -4.28 -2.26 3.24
N LEU A 45 -4.27 -0.95 2.96
CA LEU A 45 -4.91 0.02 3.83
C LEU A 45 -6.44 -0.11 3.74
N PRO A 46 -7.15 0.13 4.85
CA PRO A 46 -8.59 0.30 4.79
C PRO A 46 -8.92 1.49 3.88
N ARG A 47 -10.14 1.52 3.34
CA ARG A 47 -10.58 2.61 2.48
C ARG A 47 -10.37 3.96 3.16
N GLU A 48 -9.62 4.82 2.52
CA GLU A 48 -9.36 6.17 2.98
C GLU A 48 -10.51 7.11 2.63
N TYR A 49 -10.55 8.29 3.25
CA TYR A 49 -11.51 9.33 2.90
C TYR A 49 -11.15 9.95 1.53
N PRO A 50 -12.11 10.25 0.64
CA PRO A 50 -13.56 10.07 0.78
C PRO A 50 -14.08 8.70 0.32
N GLY A 51 -13.20 7.75 -0.02
CA GLY A 51 -13.54 6.44 -0.56
C GLY A 51 -14.51 5.62 0.31
N TRP A 52 -14.36 5.63 1.63
CA TRP A 52 -15.34 4.99 2.53
C TRP A 52 -16.66 5.78 2.64
N MET A 53 -16.61 7.11 2.52
CA MET A 53 -17.79 7.98 2.65
C MET A 53 -18.74 7.76 1.46
N LEU A 54 -18.19 7.67 0.26
CA LEU A 54 -18.96 7.44 -0.97
C LEU A 54 -19.67 6.09 -0.95
N GLU A 55 -19.04 5.05 -0.41
CA GLU A 55 -19.69 3.75 -0.23
C GLU A 55 -20.88 3.84 0.72
N ARG A 56 -20.68 4.42 1.91
CA ARG A 56 -21.75 4.57 2.91
C ARG A 56 -22.92 5.43 2.41
N GLN A 57 -22.65 6.51 1.67
CA GLN A 57 -23.72 7.33 1.10
C GLN A 57 -24.52 6.56 0.04
N GLY A 58 -23.86 5.69 -0.74
CA GLY A 58 -24.52 4.83 -1.72
C GLY A 58 -25.24 3.63 -1.11
N GLU A 59 -24.89 3.19 0.10
CA GLU A 59 -25.56 2.07 0.79
C GLU A 59 -27.01 2.38 1.12
N TYR A 60 -27.33 3.60 1.56
CA TYR A 60 -28.72 3.97 1.89
C TYR A 60 -29.68 3.78 0.69
N ARG A 61 -29.24 4.15 -0.52
CA ARG A 61 -30.02 3.93 -1.75
C ARG A 61 -30.06 2.46 -2.15
N ARG A 62 -28.98 1.70 -1.95
CA ARG A 62 -28.89 0.26 -2.26
C ARG A 62 -29.87 -0.55 -1.42
N HIS A 63 -29.93 -0.29 -0.11
CA HIS A 63 -30.87 -0.95 0.80
C HIS A 63 -32.35 -0.71 0.45
N GLN A 64 -32.70 0.41 -0.19
CA GLN A 64 -34.07 0.66 -0.63
C GLN A 64 -34.45 -0.12 -1.89
N LEU A 65 -33.48 -0.38 -2.78
CA LEU A 65 -33.70 -1.14 -4.02
C LEU A 65 -33.74 -2.65 -3.75
N ASP A 66 -32.96 -3.14 -2.80
CA ASP A 66 -32.94 -4.57 -2.42
C ASP A 66 -34.16 -4.99 -1.59
N ALA A 67 -34.94 -4.02 -1.07
CA ALA A 67 -36.14 -4.24 -0.28
C ALA A 67 -37.45 -4.24 -1.12
N GLN A 68 -37.35 -4.18 -2.46
CA GLN A 68 -38.45 -4.31 -3.42
C GLN A 68 -38.41 -5.68 -4.11
#